data_AF-A0A6P5FXG9-F1
#
_entry.id   AF-A0A6P5FXG9-F1
#
_cell.length_a   1.000
_cell.length_b   1.000
_cell.length_c   1.000
_cell.angle_alpha   90.00
_cell.angle_beta   90.00
_cell.angle_gamma   90.00
#
_symmetry.space_group_name_H-M   'P 1'
#
loop_
_entity.id
_entity.type
_entity.pdbx_description
1 polymer ?
#
loop_
_entity_poly.entity_id
_entity_poly.type
_entity_poly.pdbx_seq_one_letter_code
_entity_poly.pdbx_strand_id
1 'polypeptide(L)'
;MLARVGTKSIARNLTEMRKDLEENEQENNEISEQPEYMRLWEKVRKKKDGTWVDTNAKEKYKEMENLHTTQMQEKGEDILTTREAYTIVLGHRSGYVRGMGSGPEPLENGGLRGQWLRAQIQAEIEVEMTARIQEEVEACMAQKESEVQAQIEQREAEAEACLAQKEARLEQMEAQMRAVMQHLSEIGMLLSSQPTSASR
;
A
#
# COMPACT_ATOMS: atom_id res chain seq x y z
N MET A 1 67.58 -23.34 24.17
CA MET A 1 67.02 -22.77 25.43
C MET A 1 65.60 -22.33 25.13
N LEU A 2 64.57 -22.98 25.68
CA LEU A 2 63.17 -22.53 25.50
C LEU A 2 62.85 -21.46 26.56
N ALA A 3 62.58 -20.23 26.12
CA ALA A 3 62.11 -19.15 26.98
C ALA A 3 60.66 -19.44 27.41
N ARG A 4 60.42 -19.56 28.72
CA ARG A 4 59.08 -19.67 29.29
C ARG A 4 58.45 -18.27 29.32
N VAL A 5 57.51 -17.99 28.43
CA VAL A 5 56.73 -16.74 28.45
C VAL A 5 55.76 -16.80 29.65
N GLY A 6 55.84 -15.82 30.55
CA GLY A 6 55.13 -15.84 31.83
C GLY A 6 53.63 -15.62 31.72
N THR A 7 52.84 -16.52 32.31
CA THR A 7 51.36 -16.50 32.35
C THR A 7 50.74 -15.47 33.32
N LYS A 8 51.53 -14.55 33.88
CA LYS A 8 51.09 -13.63 34.95
C LYS A 8 50.38 -12.36 34.46
N SER A 9 50.25 -12.15 33.14
CA SER A 9 49.74 -10.88 32.59
C SER A 9 48.22 -10.86 32.38
N ILE A 10 47.57 -12.00 32.14
CA ILE A 10 46.15 -12.04 31.76
C ILE A 10 45.26 -11.67 32.95
N ALA A 11 45.56 -12.19 34.15
CA ALA A 11 44.74 -11.94 35.34
C ALA A 11 44.78 -10.48 35.82
N ARG A 12 45.95 -9.81 35.75
CA ARG A 12 46.08 -8.38 36.12
C ARG A 12 45.29 -7.48 35.17
N ASN A 13 45.40 -7.74 33.87
CA ASN A 13 44.67 -6.97 32.87
C ASN A 13 43.14 -7.14 33.04
N LEU A 14 42.67 -8.34 33.40
CA LEU A 14 41.25 -8.59 33.66
C LEU A 14 40.73 -7.83 34.90
N THR A 15 41.53 -7.73 35.96
CA THR A 15 41.17 -6.95 37.16
C THR A 15 41.21 -5.45 36.92
N GLU A 16 42.15 -4.96 36.11
CA GLU A 16 42.22 -3.55 35.69
C GLU A 16 40.99 -3.18 34.86
N MET A 17 40.63 -3.98 33.85
CA MET A 17 39.41 -3.76 33.06
C MET A 17 38.13 -3.81 33.90
N ARG A 18 38.05 -4.70 34.89
CA ARG A 18 36.92 -4.77 35.82
C ARG A 18 36.82 -3.51 36.68
N LYS A 19 37.96 -2.99 37.14
CA LYS A 19 38.01 -1.76 37.94
C LYS A 19 37.60 -0.55 37.12
N ASP A 20 38.04 -0.47 35.86
CA ASP A 20 37.62 0.59 34.92
C ASP A 20 36.10 0.53 34.63
N LEU A 21 35.52 -0.67 34.59
CA LEU A 21 34.07 -0.85 34.46
C LEU A 21 33.32 -0.43 35.74
N GLU A 22 33.81 -0.82 36.92
CA GLU A 22 33.22 -0.48 38.22
C GLU A 22 33.33 1.03 38.52
N GLU A 23 34.43 1.70 38.16
CA GLU A 23 34.57 3.16 38.25
C GLU A 23 33.62 3.90 37.29
N ASN A 24 33.43 3.38 36.06
CA ASN A 24 32.44 3.93 35.12
C ASN A 24 30.99 3.73 35.59
N GLU A 25 30.68 2.65 36.30
CA GLU A 25 29.35 2.42 36.88
C GLU A 25 29.09 3.32 38.10
N GLN A 26 30.13 3.64 38.88
CA GLN A 26 30.01 4.49 40.07
C GLN A 26 29.84 5.98 39.72
N GLU A 27 30.44 6.48 38.64
CA GLU A 27 30.17 7.85 38.13
C GLU A 27 28.75 8.02 37.54
N ASN A 28 28.05 6.93 37.24
CA ASN A 28 26.70 6.97 36.65
C ASN A 28 25.57 7.01 37.70
N ASN A 29 25.88 6.90 38.99
CA ASN A 29 24.89 6.81 40.08
C ASN A 29 24.49 8.15 40.70
N GLU A 30 25.08 9.27 40.27
CA GLU A 30 24.45 10.57 40.44
C GLU A 30 23.31 10.66 39.42
N ILE A 31 22.08 10.48 39.90
CA ILE A 31 20.85 10.66 39.12
C ILE A 31 20.79 12.13 38.71
N SER A 32 21.46 12.44 37.61
CA SER A 32 21.38 13.74 36.95
C SER A 32 19.99 13.83 36.33
N GLU A 33 19.33 14.97 36.53
CA GLU A 33 18.00 15.34 36.00
C GLU A 33 17.93 15.30 34.46
N GLN A 34 19.05 14.99 33.80
CA GLN A 34 19.21 14.99 32.36
C GLN A 34 18.94 13.62 31.74
N PRO A 35 18.20 13.54 30.61
CA PRO A 35 17.93 12.27 29.94
C PRO A 35 19.20 11.59 29.42
N GLU A 36 19.17 10.26 29.40
CA GLU A 36 20.33 9.39 29.08
C GLU A 36 21.00 9.74 27.74
N TYR A 37 20.20 10.04 26.72
CA TYR A 37 20.69 10.35 25.37
C TYR A 37 21.48 11.66 25.31
N MET A 38 21.10 12.68 26.08
CA MET A 38 21.86 13.93 26.12
C MET A 38 23.21 13.69 26.79
N ARG A 39 23.23 12.98 27.93
CA ARG A 39 24.46 12.63 28.64
C ARG A 39 25.44 11.85 27.76
N LEU A 40 24.94 10.86 27.03
CA LEU A 40 25.75 10.06 26.11
C LEU A 40 26.31 10.93 24.97
N TRP A 41 25.50 11.84 24.43
CA TRP A 41 25.95 12.77 23.39
C TRP A 41 27.09 13.67 23.89
N GLU A 42 26.97 14.22 25.10
CA GLU A 42 28.02 15.01 25.72
C GLU A 42 29.31 14.21 25.90
N LYS A 43 29.22 12.98 26.44
CA LYS A 43 30.39 12.12 26.68
C LYS A 43 31.15 11.80 25.40
N VAL A 44 30.45 11.62 24.27
CA VAL A 44 31.05 11.25 22.99
C VAL A 44 31.54 12.47 22.20
N ARG A 45 30.87 13.62 22.33
CA ARG A 45 31.10 14.80 21.47
C ARG A 45 31.69 16.01 22.18
N LYS A 46 31.91 15.97 23.49
CA LYS A 46 32.74 16.95 24.21
C LYS A 46 34.16 16.41 24.36
N LYS A 47 35.14 17.30 24.17
CA LYS A 47 36.55 17.01 24.49
C LYS A 47 36.76 17.06 26.00
N LYS A 48 37.91 16.57 26.47
CA LYS A 48 38.34 16.70 27.88
C LYS A 48 38.36 18.15 28.36
N ASP A 49 38.61 19.09 27.44
CA ASP A 49 38.61 20.54 27.69
C ASP A 49 37.20 21.15 27.77
N GLY A 50 36.13 20.34 27.71
CA GLY A 50 34.73 20.80 27.76
C GLY A 50 34.20 21.46 26.48
N THR A 51 35.06 21.65 25.47
CA THR A 51 34.66 22.21 24.17
C THR A 51 34.04 21.13 23.28
N TRP A 52 32.99 21.48 22.55
CA TRP A 52 32.36 20.60 21.55
C TRP A 52 33.35 20.25 20.43
N VAL A 53 33.30 19.01 19.95
CA VAL A 53 34.15 18.53 18.84
C VAL A 53 33.89 19.33 17.56
N ASP A 54 32.62 19.57 17.23
CA ASP A 54 32.17 20.29 16.03
C ASP A 54 31.03 21.27 16.35
N THR A 55 30.81 22.28 15.50
CA THR A 55 29.64 23.17 15.59
C THR A 55 28.33 22.41 15.44
N ASN A 56 28.27 21.45 14.51
CA ASN A 56 27.13 20.56 14.31
C ASN A 56 26.81 19.76 15.59
N ALA A 57 27.82 19.30 16.33
CA ALA A 57 27.58 18.56 17.58
C ALA A 57 26.87 19.42 18.63
N LYS A 58 27.21 20.72 18.69
CA LYS A 58 26.55 21.70 19.57
C LYS A 58 25.12 21.99 19.14
N GLU A 59 24.87 22.12 17.84
CA GLU A 59 23.52 22.34 17.28
C GLU A 59 22.60 21.15 17.56
N LYS A 60 23.07 19.92 17.31
CA LYS A 60 22.30 18.71 17.59
C LYS A 60 22.03 18.49 19.07
N TYR A 61 22.93 18.93 19.95
CA TYR A 61 22.65 18.93 21.38
C TYR A 61 21.49 19.87 21.76
N LYS A 62 21.43 21.07 21.16
CA LYS A 62 20.29 21.98 21.36
C LYS A 62 18.98 21.41 20.81
N GLU A 63 19.03 20.70 19.69
CA GLU A 63 17.85 20.00 19.16
C GLU A 63 17.36 18.90 20.13
N MET A 64 18.29 18.13 20.73
CA MET A 64 17.99 17.14 21.77
C MET A 64 17.37 17.77 23.03
N GLU A 65 17.87 18.93 23.45
CA GLU A 65 17.34 19.72 24.56
C GLU A 65 15.91 20.20 24.26
N ASN A 66 15.68 20.73 23.06
CA ASN A 66 14.34 21.14 22.65
C ASN A 66 13.36 19.96 22.65
N LEU A 67 13.75 18.79 22.11
CA LEU A 67 12.90 17.59 22.14
C LEU A 67 12.56 17.19 23.58
N HIS A 68 13.55 17.19 24.48
CA HIS A 68 13.31 16.90 25.89
C HIS A 68 12.27 17.86 26.48
N THR A 69 12.46 19.18 26.31
CA THR A 69 11.52 20.19 26.84
C THR A 69 10.11 20.04 26.28
N THR A 70 9.96 19.68 25.00
CA THR A 70 8.64 19.43 24.40
C THR A 70 7.98 18.18 24.98
N GLN A 71 8.72 17.08 25.18
CA GLN A 71 8.17 15.87 25.81
C GLN A 71 7.78 16.13 27.27
N MET A 72 8.59 16.90 28.02
CA MET A 72 8.25 17.36 29.37
C MET A 72 6.94 18.17 29.40
N GLN A 73 6.75 19.09 28.46
CA GLN A 73 5.55 19.93 28.39
C GLN A 73 4.30 19.14 28.02
N GLU A 74 4.40 18.21 27.07
CA GLU A 74 3.24 17.47 26.55
C GLU A 74 2.82 16.30 27.42
N LYS A 75 3.78 15.54 27.95
CA LYS A 75 3.53 14.26 28.64
C LYS A 75 3.93 14.26 30.11
N GLY A 76 4.62 15.30 30.58
CA GLY A 76 5.12 15.41 31.96
C GLY A 76 6.38 14.57 32.26
N GLU A 77 6.71 13.58 31.41
CA GLU A 77 7.87 12.69 31.55
C GLU A 77 8.52 12.38 30.19
N ASP A 78 9.83 12.11 30.21
CA ASP A 78 10.62 11.85 29.01
C ASP A 78 10.68 10.33 28.82
N ILE A 79 9.71 9.83 28.05
CA ILE A 79 9.53 8.41 27.80
C ILE A 79 10.41 7.96 26.60
N LEU A 80 11.23 8.87 26.04
CA LEU A 80 11.95 8.62 24.80
C LEU A 80 13.20 7.76 25.04
N THR A 81 13.31 6.65 24.31
CA THR A 81 14.52 5.82 24.38
C THR A 81 15.68 6.53 23.69
N THR A 82 16.92 6.29 24.12
CA THR A 82 18.12 6.90 23.51
C THR A 82 18.19 6.74 22.00
N ARG A 83 17.80 5.56 21.48
CA ARG A 83 17.74 5.30 20.04
C ARG A 83 16.70 6.17 19.33
N GLU A 84 15.52 6.34 19.92
CA GLU A 84 14.40 7.09 19.34
C GLU A 84 14.74 8.58 19.31
N ALA A 85 15.30 9.12 20.39
CA ALA A 85 15.78 10.50 20.47
C ALA A 85 16.80 10.82 19.37
N TYR A 86 17.79 9.96 19.20
CA TYR A 86 18.79 10.12 18.15
C TYR A 86 18.20 9.96 16.75
N THR A 87 17.22 9.09 16.58
CA THR A 87 16.55 8.92 15.29
C THR A 87 15.80 10.19 14.88
N ILE A 88 15.17 10.89 15.83
CA ILE A 88 14.45 12.14 15.55
C ILE A 88 15.45 13.28 15.24
N VAL A 89 16.50 13.44 16.05
CA VAL A 89 17.45 14.56 15.93
C VAL A 89 18.44 14.40 14.78
N LEU A 90 19.02 13.20 14.65
CA LEU A 90 20.08 12.92 13.68
C LEU A 90 19.53 12.34 12.37
N GLY A 91 18.24 11.99 12.35
CA GLY A 91 17.60 11.24 11.28
C GLY A 91 18.01 9.77 11.28
N HIS A 92 17.35 8.99 10.40
CA HIS A 92 17.86 7.68 10.03
C HIS A 92 19.12 7.83 9.19
N ARG A 93 20.27 7.41 9.72
CA ARG A 93 21.47 7.21 8.89
C ARG A 93 21.28 5.93 8.09
N SER A 94 21.12 6.03 6.77
CA SER A 94 21.15 4.87 5.87
C SER A 94 22.58 4.32 5.80
N GLY A 95 22.90 3.42 6.72
CA GLY A 95 24.21 2.77 6.78
C GLY A 95 24.03 1.38 7.35
N TYR A 96 24.50 0.40 6.59
CA TYR A 96 24.51 -1.03 6.93
C TYR A 96 24.60 -1.28 8.44
N VAL A 97 23.55 -1.88 9.00
CA VAL A 97 23.67 -2.53 10.29
C VAL A 97 24.67 -3.66 10.09
N ARG A 98 25.86 -3.53 10.68
CA ARG A 98 26.95 -4.50 10.56
C ARG A 98 26.42 -5.88 10.99
N GLY A 99 26.20 -6.77 10.02
CA GLY A 99 25.68 -8.12 10.24
C GLY A 99 24.19 -8.36 9.92
N MET A 100 23.43 -7.40 9.37
CA MET A 100 22.00 -7.60 9.03
C MET A 100 21.64 -7.62 7.53
N GLY A 101 22.60 -7.68 6.61
CA GLY A 101 22.28 -7.71 5.17
C GLY A 101 21.71 -6.38 4.65
N SER A 102 21.17 -6.39 3.42
CA SER A 102 20.79 -5.19 2.65
C SER A 102 19.73 -4.33 3.35
N GLY A 103 20.15 -3.19 3.88
CA GLY A 103 19.27 -2.08 4.27
C GLY A 103 18.99 -1.14 3.09
N PRO A 104 18.21 -0.05 3.31
CA PRO A 104 17.84 0.90 2.27
C PRO A 104 19.06 1.48 1.54
N GLU A 105 18.88 1.67 0.24
CA GLU A 105 19.90 1.83 -0.80
C GLU A 105 20.92 2.96 -0.55
N PRO A 106 22.24 2.71 -0.72
CA PRO A 106 23.22 3.78 -0.84
C PRO A 106 23.08 4.49 -2.19
N LEU A 107 23.04 5.82 -2.16
CA LEU A 107 23.07 6.67 -3.36
C LEU A 107 24.30 6.35 -4.24
N GLU A 108 24.02 5.95 -5.48
CA GLU A 108 24.82 5.96 -6.72
C GLU A 108 26.24 5.37 -6.76
N ASN A 109 26.83 4.94 -5.65
CA ASN A 109 28.27 4.61 -5.58
C ASN A 109 28.60 3.12 -5.73
N GLY A 110 28.02 2.45 -6.72
CA GLY A 110 28.40 1.09 -7.11
C GLY A 110 28.97 1.11 -8.53
N GLY A 111 30.27 0.81 -8.69
CA GLY A 111 30.97 0.81 -9.99
C GLY A 111 30.34 -0.10 -11.06
N LEU A 112 30.98 -0.22 -12.24
CA LEU A 112 30.41 -0.81 -13.47
C LEU A 112 29.61 -2.11 -13.28
N ARG A 113 30.05 -3.03 -12.41
CA ARG A 113 29.35 -4.29 -12.12
C ARG A 113 28.00 -4.10 -11.39
N GLY A 114 27.92 -3.10 -10.51
CA GLY A 114 26.67 -2.76 -9.81
C GLY A 114 25.67 -2.06 -10.73
N GLN A 115 26.16 -1.23 -11.66
CA GLN A 115 25.31 -0.61 -12.69
C GLN A 115 24.70 -1.67 -13.62
N TRP A 116 25.49 -2.64 -14.06
CA TRP A 116 25.01 -3.73 -14.91
C TRP A 116 23.93 -4.58 -14.24
N LEU A 117 24.16 -4.96 -12.97
CA LEU A 117 23.17 -5.75 -12.22
C LEU A 117 21.85 -4.97 -12.02
N ARG A 118 21.92 -3.65 -11.77
CA ARG A 118 20.73 -2.79 -11.68
C ARG A 118 19.98 -2.69 -13.00
N ALA A 119 20.70 -2.47 -14.10
CA ALA A 119 20.08 -2.43 -15.43
C ALA A 119 19.38 -3.76 -15.76
N GLN A 120 19.98 -4.89 -15.38
CA GLN A 120 19.34 -6.20 -15.55
C GLN A 120 18.06 -6.35 -14.70
N ILE A 121 18.12 -6.00 -13.41
CA ILE A 121 16.96 -6.06 -12.52
C ILE A 121 15.84 -5.13 -13.02
N GLN A 122 16.20 -3.91 -13.44
CA GLN A 122 15.24 -2.94 -13.96
C GLN A 122 14.57 -3.45 -15.24
N ALA A 123 15.34 -4.02 -16.16
CA ALA A 123 14.80 -4.63 -17.38
C ALA A 123 13.86 -5.82 -17.07
N GLU A 124 14.21 -6.64 -16.08
CA GLU A 124 13.38 -7.77 -15.65
C GLU A 124 12.04 -7.29 -15.05
N ILE A 125 12.07 -6.25 -14.20
CA ILE A 125 10.87 -5.61 -13.66
C ILE A 125 10.02 -5.00 -14.78
N GLU A 126 10.63 -4.32 -15.75
CA GLU A 126 9.91 -3.71 -16.87
C GLU A 126 9.23 -4.75 -17.75
N VAL A 127 9.89 -5.87 -18.03
CA VAL A 127 9.29 -6.99 -18.77
C VAL A 127 8.13 -7.61 -17.99
N GLU A 128 8.27 -7.82 -16.68
CA GLU A 128 7.19 -8.36 -15.86
C GLU A 128 5.99 -7.40 -15.79
N MET A 129 6.25 -6.11 -15.56
CA MET A 129 5.21 -5.09 -15.49
C MET A 129 4.48 -4.93 -16.83
N THR A 130 5.20 -4.93 -17.95
CA THR A 130 4.58 -4.84 -19.28
C THR A 130 3.74 -6.07 -19.62
N ALA A 131 4.17 -7.27 -19.23
CA ALA A 131 3.37 -8.49 -19.38
C ALA A 131 2.09 -8.44 -18.55
N ARG A 132 2.15 -7.99 -17.29
CA ARG A 132 0.96 -7.83 -16.44
C ARG A 132 -0.01 -6.80 -17.00
N ILE A 133 0.48 -5.66 -17.46
CA ILE A 133 -0.36 -4.63 -18.08
C ILE A 133 -1.04 -5.16 -19.35
N GLN A 134 -0.32 -5.93 -20.17
CA GLN A 134 -0.91 -6.56 -21.36
C GLN A 134 -2.03 -7.54 -20.99
N GLU A 135 -1.81 -8.40 -20.00
CA GLU A 135 -2.82 -9.35 -19.53
C GLU A 135 -4.06 -8.63 -18.97
N GLU A 136 -3.88 -7.57 -18.19
CA GLU A 136 -4.99 -6.75 -17.68
C GLU A 136 -5.77 -6.06 -18.81
N VAL A 137 -5.08 -5.55 -19.83
CA VAL A 137 -5.72 -4.92 -20.99
C VAL A 137 -6.50 -5.97 -21.79
N GLU A 138 -5.94 -7.14 -22.04
CA GLU A 138 -6.62 -8.23 -22.75
C GLU A 138 -7.86 -8.71 -21.98
N ALA A 139 -7.76 -8.88 -20.67
CA ALA A 139 -8.90 -9.24 -19.83
C ALA A 139 -9.99 -8.16 -19.85
N CYS A 140 -9.61 -6.88 -19.76
CA CYS A 140 -10.54 -5.75 -19.84
C CYS A 140 -11.24 -5.69 -21.22
N MET A 141 -10.49 -5.90 -22.30
CA MET A 141 -11.03 -5.96 -23.65
C MET A 141 -12.01 -7.11 -23.82
N ALA A 142 -11.66 -8.32 -23.38
CA ALA A 142 -12.55 -9.48 -23.43
C ALA A 142 -13.84 -9.25 -22.61
N GLN A 143 -13.73 -8.61 -21.44
CA GLN A 143 -14.90 -8.24 -20.64
C GLN A 143 -15.79 -7.24 -21.40
N LYS A 144 -15.19 -6.20 -21.99
CA LYS A 144 -15.94 -5.20 -22.76
C LYS A 144 -16.61 -5.79 -24.00
N GLU A 145 -15.92 -6.70 -24.70
CA GLU A 145 -16.51 -7.42 -25.83
C GLU A 145 -17.71 -8.27 -25.40
N SER A 146 -17.61 -9.00 -24.29
CA SER A 146 -18.75 -9.77 -23.75
C SER A 146 -19.92 -8.89 -23.34
N GLU A 147 -19.66 -7.71 -22.77
CA GLU A 147 -20.68 -6.74 -22.37
C GLU A 147 -21.40 -6.18 -23.60
N VAL A 148 -20.67 -5.84 -24.65
CA VAL A 148 -21.24 -5.37 -25.92
C VAL A 148 -22.06 -6.47 -26.59
N GLN A 149 -21.56 -7.71 -26.59
CA GLN A 149 -22.29 -8.84 -27.16
C GLN A 149 -23.61 -9.09 -26.43
N ALA A 150 -23.61 -9.06 -25.09
CA ALA A 150 -24.83 -9.17 -24.30
C ALA A 150 -25.83 -8.03 -24.58
N GLN A 151 -25.35 -6.80 -24.78
CA GLN A 151 -26.22 -5.67 -25.16
C GLN A 151 -26.84 -5.85 -26.56
N ILE A 152 -26.09 -6.43 -27.51
CA ILE A 152 -26.61 -6.74 -28.85
C ILE A 152 -27.71 -7.80 -28.74
N GLU A 153 -27.45 -8.91 -28.04
CA GLU A 153 -28.43 -9.98 -27.83
C GLU A 153 -29.69 -9.46 -27.11
N GLN A 154 -29.54 -8.59 -26.12
CA GLN A 154 -30.67 -7.94 -25.45
C GLN A 154 -31.49 -7.09 -26.42
N ARG A 155 -30.84 -6.27 -27.26
CA ARG A 155 -31.50 -5.42 -28.26
C ARG A 155 -32.25 -6.25 -29.30
N GLU A 156 -31.68 -7.37 -29.72
CA GLU A 156 -32.31 -8.30 -30.66
C GLU A 156 -33.54 -8.96 -30.03
N ALA A 157 -33.44 -9.46 -28.80
CA ALA A 157 -34.58 -10.03 -28.07
C ALA A 157 -35.71 -9.01 -27.84
N GLU A 158 -35.37 -7.76 -27.52
CA GLU A 158 -36.34 -6.66 -27.40
C GLU A 158 -37.02 -6.34 -28.74
N ALA A 159 -36.27 -6.35 -29.85
CA ALA A 159 -36.81 -6.15 -31.18
C ALA A 159 -37.76 -7.29 -31.60
N GLU A 160 -37.37 -8.54 -31.35
CA GLU A 160 -38.21 -9.73 -31.59
C GLU A 160 -39.49 -9.69 -30.77
N ALA A 161 -39.42 -9.34 -29.49
CA ALA A 161 -40.59 -9.19 -28.63
C ALA A 161 -41.54 -8.08 -29.14
N CYS A 162 -40.99 -6.97 -29.63
CA CYS A 162 -41.76 -5.88 -30.23
C CYS A 162 -42.47 -6.32 -31.52
N LEU A 163 -41.80 -7.11 -32.37
CA LEU A 163 -42.41 -7.69 -33.58
C LEU A 163 -43.53 -8.67 -33.21
N ALA A 164 -43.29 -9.60 -32.29
CA ALA A 164 -44.31 -10.55 -31.82
C ALA A 164 -45.52 -9.83 -31.21
N GLN A 165 -45.32 -8.73 -30.48
CA GLN A 165 -46.42 -7.91 -29.96
C GLN A 165 -47.25 -7.27 -31.09
N LYS A 166 -46.59 -6.77 -32.15
CA LYS A 166 -47.29 -6.21 -33.31
C LYS A 166 -48.07 -7.28 -34.07
N GLU A 167 -47.51 -8.46 -34.25
CA GLU A 167 -48.18 -9.59 -34.89
C GLU A 167 -49.41 -10.04 -34.11
N ALA A 168 -49.29 -10.24 -32.79
CA ALA A 168 -50.42 -10.58 -31.92
C ALA A 168 -51.55 -9.53 -31.96
N ARG A 169 -51.18 -8.24 -32.08
CA ARG A 169 -52.16 -7.16 -32.25
C ARG A 169 -52.90 -7.24 -33.60
N LEU A 170 -52.19 -7.58 -34.68
CA LEU A 170 -52.81 -7.79 -35.99
C LEU A 170 -53.76 -8.99 -35.96
N GLU A 171 -53.35 -10.11 -35.37
CA GLU A 171 -54.20 -11.29 -35.19
C GLU A 171 -55.46 -10.97 -34.37
N GLN A 172 -55.32 -10.19 -33.30
CA GLN A 172 -56.46 -9.73 -32.51
C GLN A 172 -57.43 -8.88 -33.34
N MET A 173 -56.92 -7.96 -34.15
CA MET A 173 -57.74 -7.13 -35.03
C MET A 173 -58.45 -7.96 -36.10
N GLU A 174 -57.76 -8.95 -36.70
CA GLU A 174 -58.35 -9.89 -37.64
C GLU A 174 -59.47 -10.72 -37.01
N ALA A 175 -59.26 -11.22 -35.79
CA ALA A 175 -60.26 -11.96 -35.05
C ALA A 175 -61.49 -11.09 -34.74
N GLN A 176 -61.27 -9.82 -34.37
CA GLN A 176 -62.36 -8.85 -34.20
C GLN A 176 -63.14 -8.62 -35.50
N MET A 177 -62.45 -8.43 -36.63
CA MET A 177 -63.09 -8.28 -37.94
C MET A 177 -63.91 -9.54 -38.32
N ARG A 178 -63.37 -10.74 -38.09
CA ARG A 178 -64.09 -12.00 -38.32
C ARG A 178 -65.34 -12.10 -37.45
N ALA A 179 -65.26 -11.73 -36.17
CA ALA A 179 -66.41 -11.71 -35.28
C ALA A 179 -67.49 -10.71 -35.73
N VAL A 180 -67.10 -9.50 -36.16
CA VAL A 180 -68.04 -8.49 -36.71
C VAL A 180 -68.71 -9.02 -37.98
N MET A 181 -67.96 -9.65 -38.89
CA MET A 181 -68.53 -10.25 -40.10
C MET A 181 -69.49 -11.40 -39.78
N GLN A 182 -69.18 -12.26 -38.80
CA GLN A 182 -70.09 -13.31 -38.33
C GLN A 182 -71.40 -12.72 -37.79
N HIS A 183 -71.31 -11.72 -36.91
CA HIS A 183 -72.50 -11.04 -36.37
C HIS A 183 -73.35 -10.36 -37.46
N LEU A 184 -72.72 -9.73 -38.45
CA LEU A 184 -73.45 -9.17 -39.61
C LEU A 184 -74.12 -10.25 -40.45
N SER A 185 -73.51 -11.43 -40.59
CA SER A 185 -74.13 -12.56 -41.28
C SER A 185 -75.33 -13.13 -40.52
N GLU A 186 -75.28 -13.19 -39.19
CA GLU A 186 -76.40 -13.61 -38.34
C GLU A 186 -77.57 -12.61 -38.43
N ILE A 187 -77.28 -11.31 -38.42
CA ILE A 187 -78.30 -10.26 -38.64
C ILE A 187 -78.84 -10.30 -40.08
N GLY A 188 -77.97 -10.51 -41.08
CA GLY A 188 -78.34 -10.60 -42.49
C GLY A 188 -79.19 -11.84 -42.81
N MET A 189 -78.95 -12.96 -42.12
CA MET A 189 -79.80 -14.16 -42.20
C MET A 189 -81.16 -13.97 -41.51
N LEU A 190 -81.28 -13.07 -40.53
CA LEU A 190 -82.56 -12.74 -39.90
C LEU A 190 -83.52 -11.95 -40.82
N LEU A 191 -83.02 -11.32 -41.89
CA LEU A 191 -83.82 -10.51 -42.82
C LEU A 191 -84.36 -11.27 -44.06
N SER A 192 -84.03 -12.55 -44.24
CA SER A 192 -84.39 -13.30 -45.46
C SER A 192 -85.39 -14.47 -45.27
N SER A 193 -85.99 -14.64 -44.10
CA SER A 193 -87.02 -15.68 -43.89
C SER A 193 -88.36 -15.12 -43.44
N GLN A 194 -88.99 -14.32 -44.30
CA GLN A 194 -90.45 -14.21 -44.29
C GLN A 194 -90.98 -14.95 -45.52
N PRO A 195 -91.52 -16.18 -45.38
CA PRO A 195 -92.38 -16.74 -46.40
C PRO A 195 -93.70 -15.96 -46.36
N THR A 196 -93.91 -15.04 -47.30
CA THR A 196 -95.25 -14.47 -47.54
C THR A 196 -96.10 -15.53 -48.23
N SER A 197 -96.67 -16.41 -47.41
CA SER A 197 -97.80 -17.24 -47.79
C SER A 197 -99.03 -16.36 -48.05
N ALA A 198 -99.55 -16.46 -49.28
CA ALA A 198 -100.95 -16.44 -49.69
C ALA A 198 -101.99 -15.58 -48.91
N SER A 199 -102.67 -14.69 -49.63
CA SER A 199 -104.13 -14.56 -49.54
C SER A 199 -104.75 -13.82 -50.72
N ARG A 200 -105.74 -14.51 -51.31
CA ARG A 200 -106.86 -14.10 -52.18
C ARG A 200 -106.59 -13.54 -53.58
#